data_AF-A0A3P6DH66-F1
#
_entry.id   AF-A0A3P6DH66-F1
#
_cell.length_a   1.000
_cell.length_b   1.000
_cell.length_c   1.000
_cell.angle_alpha   90.00
_cell.angle_beta   90.00
_cell.angle_gamma   90.00
#
_symmetry.space_group_name_H-M   'P 1'
#
loop_
_entity.id
_entity.type
_entity.pdbx_description
1 polymer ?
#
loop_
_entity_poly.entity_id
_entity_poly.type
_entity_poly.pdbx_seq_one_letter_code
_entity_poly.pdbx_strand_id
1 'polypeptide(L)' 'MLPMITGFMNYGQQTLPAARYIGQGFMITLSHTNRLPVTIQYPYEKLITSERFMVESILI' A
#
# COMPACT_ATOMS: atom_id res chain seq x y z
N MET A 1 25.32 -1.91 -37.33
CA MET A 1 24.33 -2.88 -36.79
C MET A 1 24.60 -3.24 -35.34
N LEU A 2 25.84 -3.58 -34.96
CA LEU A 2 26.25 -3.87 -33.57
C LEU A 2 25.85 -2.84 -32.47
N PRO A 3 25.98 -1.51 -32.66
CA PRO A 3 25.64 -0.55 -31.60
C PRO A 3 24.15 -0.51 -31.24
N MET A 4 23.28 -0.90 -32.18
CA MET A 4 21.85 -0.98 -31.94
C MET A 4 21.49 -2.16 -31.02
N ILE A 5 22.18 -3.30 -31.21
CA ILE A 5 21.98 -4.51 -30.41
C ILE A 5 22.53 -4.32 -28.99
N THR A 6 23.69 -3.67 -28.83
CA THR A 6 24.23 -3.35 -27.51
C THR A 6 23.40 -2.31 -26.76
N GLY A 7 22.84 -1.31 -27.46
CA GLY A 7 21.88 -0.37 -26.87
C GLY A 7 20.62 -1.05 -26.33
N PHE A 8 20.05 -1.98 -27.10
CA PHE A 8 18.89 -2.78 -26.68
C PHE A 8 19.20 -3.66 -25.46
N MET A 9 20.35 -4.34 -25.44
CA MET A 9 20.77 -5.15 -24.29
C MET A 9 20.97 -4.31 -23.03
N ASN A 10 21.59 -3.13 -23.14
CA ASN A 10 21.79 -2.23 -22.00
C ASN A 10 20.45 -1.71 -21.44
N TYR A 11 19.48 -1.38 -22.32
CA TYR A 11 18.14 -0.95 -21.90
C TYR A 11 17.37 -2.10 -21.22
N GLY A 12 17.44 -3.32 -21.77
CA GLY A 12 16.85 -4.50 -21.15
C GLY A 12 17.46 -4.82 -19.78
N GLN A 13 18.77 -4.69 -19.64
CA GLN A 13 19.48 -4.87 -18.36
C GLN A 13 19.05 -3.85 -17.30
N GLN A 14 18.72 -2.62 -17.69
CA GLN A 14 18.18 -1.59 -16.78
C GLN A 14 16.72 -1.84 -16.39
N THR A 15 15.95 -2.53 -17.25
CA THR A 15 14.53 -2.82 -16.99
C THR A 15 14.35 -3.92 -15.94
N LEU A 16 15.27 -4.88 -15.86
CA LEU A 16 15.22 -5.99 -14.89
C LEU A 16 15.20 -5.54 -13.41
N PRO A 17 16.08 -4.66 -12.92
CA PRO A 17 16.02 -4.18 -11.54
C PRO A 17 14.73 -3.41 -11.27
N ALA A 18 14.30 -2.54 -12.20
CA ALA A 18 13.05 -1.80 -12.07
C ALA A 18 11.84 -2.74 -11.92
N ALA A 19 11.75 -3.78 -12.76
CA ALA A 19 10.71 -4.80 -12.68
C ALA A 19 10.74 -5.56 -11.34
N ARG A 20 11.93 -5.87 -10.81
CA ARG A 20 12.06 -6.52 -9.50
C ARG A 20 11.56 -5.62 -8.36
N TYR A 21 11.88 -4.33 -8.38
CA TYR A 21 11.41 -3.39 -7.35
C TYR A 21 9.89 -3.20 -7.41
N ILE A 22 9.31 -3.09 -8.62
CA ILE A 22 7.86 -3.04 -8.80
C ILE A 22 7.20 -4.32 -8.28
N GLY A 23 7.75 -5.49 -8.64
CA GLY A 23 7.24 -6.78 -8.17
C GLY A 23 7.29 -6.91 -6.65
N GLN A 24 8.36 -6.46 -6.00
CA GLN A 24 8.47 -6.44 -4.54
C GLN A 24 7.42 -5.54 -3.90
N GLY A 25 7.24 -4.31 -4.38
CA GLY A 25 6.20 -3.39 -3.89
C GLY A 25 4.80 -3.99 -4.05
N PHE A 26 4.52 -4.60 -5.19
CA PHE A 26 3.25 -5.26 -5.47
C PHE A 26 2.95 -6.42 -4.52
N MET A 27 3.93 -7.29 -4.25
CA MET A 27 3.77 -8.39 -3.30
C MET A 27 3.48 -7.88 -1.88
N ILE A 28 4.11 -6.78 -1.47
CA ILE A 28 3.82 -6.14 -0.18
C ILE A 28 2.39 -5.63 -0.15
N THR A 29 1.94 -4.89 -1.18
CA THR A 29 0.54 -4.41 -1.25
C THR A 29 -0.46 -5.56 -1.19
N LEU A 30 -0.23 -6.65 -1.94
CA LEU A 30 -1.10 -7.83 -1.87
C LEU A 30 -1.11 -8.48 -0.49
N SER A 31 0.03 -8.48 0.23
CA SER A 31 0.07 -8.99 1.59
C SER A 31 -0.78 -8.18 2.58
N HIS A 32 -1.08 -6.91 2.29
CA HIS A 32 -1.98 -6.09 3.11
C HIS A 32 -3.45 -6.51 2.96
N THR A 33 -3.85 -7.07 1.81
CA THR A 33 -5.20 -7.60 1.59
C THR A 33 -5.51 -8.81 2.49
N ASN A 34 -4.50 -9.55 2.91
CA ASN A 34 -4.66 -10.68 3.83
C ASN A 34 -4.86 -10.24 5.30
N ARG A 35 -4.71 -8.95 5.61
CA ARG A 35 -4.93 -8.41 6.96
C ARG A 35 -6.38 -7.97 7.11
N LEU A 36 -6.93 -8.10 8.30
CA LEU A 36 -8.27 -7.59 8.60
C LEU A 36 -8.29 -6.06 8.47
N PRO A 37 -9.37 -5.49 7.90
CA PRO A 37 -9.51 -4.06 7.80
C PRO A 37 -9.62 -3.43 9.20
N VAL A 38 -8.78 -2.42 9.47
CA VAL A 38 -8.83 -1.62 10.70
C VAL A 38 -9.69 -0.37 10.43
N THR A 39 -10.88 -0.58 9.87
CA THR A 39 -11.87 0.45 9.57
C THR A 39 -12.99 0.38 10.59
N ILE A 40 -13.48 1.52 11.05
CA ILE A 40 -14.67 1.60 11.89
C ILE A 40 -15.84 2.05 11.03
N GLN A 41 -16.92 1.25 11.03
CA GLN A 41 -18.12 1.53 10.25
C GLN A 41 -18.96 2.62 10.92
N TYR A 42 -18.60 3.90 10.78
CA TYR A 42 -19.46 4.98 11.26
C TYR A 42 -20.76 5.06 10.40
N PRO A 43 -21.95 5.29 11.00
CA PRO A 43 -22.25 5.53 12.42
C PRO A 43 -22.54 4.28 13.26
N TYR A 44 -22.47 3.09 12.66
CA TYR A 44 -22.95 1.83 13.25
C TYR A 44 -21.97 1.19 14.26
N GLU A 45 -20.68 1.37 14.05
CA GLU A 45 -19.61 0.99 14.97
C GLU A 45 -19.01 2.29 15.53
N LYS A 46 -19.04 2.46 16.86
CA LYS A 46 -18.49 3.63 17.54
C LYS A 46 -17.28 3.22 18.38
N LEU A 47 -16.18 3.94 18.24
CA LEU A 47 -15.03 3.81 19.11
C LEU A 47 -15.34 4.37 20.50
N ILE A 48 -14.79 3.73 21.54
CA ILE A 48 -14.79 4.28 22.89
C ILE A 48 -13.95 5.56 22.87
N THR A 49 -14.58 6.69 23.20
CA THR A 49 -13.92 7.99 23.28
C THR A 49 -13.12 8.11 24.57
N SER A 50 -11.99 8.82 24.54
CA SER A 50 -11.18 9.10 25.74
C SER A 50 -11.92 10.05 26.70
N GLU A 51 -11.63 9.97 27.99
CA GLU A 51 -12.22 10.84 29.05
C GLU A 51 -11.99 12.34 28.81
N ARG A 52 -10.92 12.70 28.08
CA ARG A 52 -10.59 14.09 27.75
C ARG A 52 -11.16 14.55 26.40
N PHE A 53 -11.82 13.65 25.68
CA PHE A 53 -12.49 13.99 24.44
C PHE A 53 -13.77 14.77 24.77
N MET A 54 -13.66 16.09 24.77
CA MET A 54 -14.79 16.97 25.05
C MET A 54 -15.68 17.10 23.81
N VAL A 55 -16.60 16.17 23.68
CA VAL A 55 -17.76 16.26 22.78
C VAL A 55 -19.02 16.08 23.61
N GLU A 56 -20.00 16.95 23.34
CA GLU A 56 -21.33 16.94 23.95
C GLU A 56 -22.01 15.58 23.73
N SER A 57 -22.57 15.03 24.81
CA SER A 57 -23.47 13.87 24.83
C SER A 57 -22.83 12.49 24.59
N ILE A 58 -22.32 11.93 25.69
CA ILE A 58 -22.65 10.56 26.07
C ILE A 58 -24.17 10.53 26.29
N LEU A 59 -24.94 10.07 25.30
CA LEU A 59 -26.29 9.57 25.49
C LEU A 59 -26.27 8.07 25.25
N ILE A 60 -25.74 7.35 26.23
CA ILE A 60 -26.08 5.96 26.59
C ILE A 60 -26.17 5.96 28.11
#